data_AF-A0AAV2Z7B7-F1
#
_entry.id   AF-A0AAV2Z7B7-F1
#
_cell.length_a   1.000
_cell.length_b   1.000
_cell.length_c   1.000
_cell.angle_alpha   90.00
_cell.angle_beta   90.00
_cell.angle_gamma   90.00
#
_symmetry.space_group_name_H-M   'P 1'
#
loop_
_entity.id
_entity.type
_entity.pdbx_description
1 polymer ?
#
loop_
_entity_poly.entity_id
_entity_poly.type
_entity_poly.pdbx_seq_one_letter_code
_entity_poly.pdbx_strand_id
1 'polypeptide(L)'
;MNTIEFDKRAQCFIDQFSAVPVWGVAANISGNTTLAENIADNGGIKLARNCELRCLEITEEELDQLLYLSAAQVWCHKLKSACVAHMLRSVHIW
;
A
#
# COMPACT_ATOMS: atom_id res chain seq x y z
N MET A 1 12.09 0.25 -18.88
CA MET A 1 10.73 -0.34 -18.90
C MET A 1 9.95 0.37 -19.99
N ASN A 2 9.26 -0.34 -20.87
CA ASN A 2 8.39 0.28 -21.87
C ASN A 2 6.97 0.43 -21.30
N THR A 3 6.10 1.14 -22.01
CA THR A 3 4.72 1.40 -21.56
C THR A 3 3.91 0.12 -21.38
N ILE A 4 4.02 -0.84 -22.30
CA ILE A 4 3.30 -2.13 -22.22
C ILE A 4 3.64 -2.89 -20.92
N GLU A 5 4.92 -2.95 -20.56
CA GLU A 5 5.36 -3.63 -19.34
C GLU A 5 4.98 -2.85 -18.08
N PHE A 6 4.96 -1.51 -18.13
CA PHE A 6 4.43 -0.68 -17.05
C PHE A 6 2.94 -0.97 -16.84
N ASP A 7 2.14 -0.92 -17.90
CA ASP A 7 0.69 -1.11 -17.87
C ASP A 7 0.33 -2.50 -17.36
N LYS A 8 1.07 -3.54 -17.76
CA LYS A 8 0.90 -4.91 -17.25
C LYS A 8 1.10 -4.98 -15.73
N ARG A 9 2.11 -4.30 -15.19
CA ARG A 9 2.37 -4.28 -13.74
C ARG A 9 1.34 -3.42 -13.01
N ALA A 10 0.97 -2.28 -13.57
CA ALA A 10 -0.09 -1.43 -13.03
C ALA A 10 -1.42 -2.20 -12.96
N GLN A 11 -1.75 -2.99 -13.99
CA GLN A 11 -2.95 -3.84 -13.97
C GLN A 11 -2.91 -4.88 -12.85
N CYS A 12 -1.75 -5.46 -12.55
CA CYS A 12 -1.60 -6.37 -11.41
C CYS A 12 -2.00 -5.70 -10.08
N PHE A 13 -1.60 -4.43 -9.87
CA PHE A 13 -2.02 -3.65 -8.70
C PHE A 13 -3.52 -3.34 -8.71
N ILE A 14 -4.10 -2.99 -9.86
CA ILE A 14 -5.55 -2.78 -9.97
C ILE A 14 -6.29 -4.06 -9.54
N ASP A 15 -5.91 -5.21 -10.09
CA ASP A 15 -6.59 -6.48 -9.85
C ASP A 15 -6.45 -6.91 -8.38
N GLN A 16 -5.23 -6.81 -7.84
CA GLN A 16 -4.94 -7.16 -6.45
C GLN A 16 -5.79 -6.35 -5.47
N PHE A 17 -5.81 -5.03 -5.60
CA PHE A 17 -6.49 -4.17 -4.63
C PHE A 17 -8.01 -4.15 -4.85
N SER A 18 -8.49 -4.38 -6.07
CA SER A 18 -9.94 -4.50 -6.34
C SER A 18 -10.58 -5.73 -5.67
N ALA A 19 -9.77 -6.73 -5.30
CA ALA A 19 -10.23 -7.92 -4.59
C ALA A 19 -10.35 -7.70 -3.06
N VAL A 20 -9.92 -6.56 -2.52
CA VAL A 20 -9.88 -6.32 -1.07
C VAL A 20 -11.25 -5.79 -0.59
N PRO A 21 -11.96 -6.54 0.28
CA PRO A 21 -13.19 -6.06 0.90
C PRO A 21 -12.88 -5.03 1.99
N VAL A 22 -13.72 -4.01 2.11
CA VAL A 22 -13.56 -2.95 3.11
C VAL A 22 -14.43 -3.24 4.32
N TRP A 23 -13.81 -3.42 5.49
CA TRP A 23 -14.54 -3.78 6.69
C TRP A 23 -15.52 -2.67 7.13
N GLY A 24 -16.73 -3.08 7.54
CA GLY A 24 -17.76 -2.15 8.02
C GLY A 24 -18.58 -1.47 6.92
N VAL A 25 -18.33 -1.75 5.64
CA VAL A 25 -19.15 -1.34 4.49
C VAL A 25 -19.24 -2.48 3.47
N ALA A 26 -20.33 -2.59 2.71
CA ALA A 26 -20.49 -3.63 1.69
C ALA A 26 -19.85 -3.22 0.35
N ALA A 27 -18.54 -2.94 0.36
CA ALA A 27 -17.78 -2.47 -0.81
C ALA A 27 -16.35 -2.99 -0.82
N ASN A 28 -15.74 -3.01 -2.01
CA ASN A 28 -14.31 -3.29 -2.20
C ASN A 28 -13.55 -1.99 -2.48
N ILE A 29 -12.22 -2.02 -2.31
CA ILE A 29 -11.34 -0.94 -2.75
C ILE A 29 -11.42 -0.80 -4.28
N SER A 30 -11.38 0.43 -4.79
CA SER A 30 -11.28 0.69 -6.23
C SER A 30 -9.81 0.66 -6.68
N GLY A 31 -9.30 -0.48 -7.14
CA GLY A 31 -7.89 -0.60 -7.53
C GLY A 31 -7.42 0.41 -8.59
N ASN A 32 -8.34 0.92 -9.43
CA ASN A 32 -8.04 1.97 -10.40
C ASN A 32 -7.85 3.34 -9.73
N THR A 33 -8.72 3.69 -8.77
CA THR A 33 -8.64 4.96 -8.03
C THR A 33 -7.39 5.01 -7.15
N THR A 34 -7.01 3.86 -6.57
CA THR A 34 -5.90 3.76 -5.62
C THR A 34 -4.57 3.44 -6.28
N LEU A 35 -4.52 3.26 -7.60
CA LEU A 35 -3.36 2.72 -8.31
C LEU A 35 -2.07 3.50 -8.03
N ALA A 36 -2.12 4.83 -8.14
CA ALA A 36 -0.94 5.67 -7.96
C ALA A 36 -0.36 5.55 -6.54
N GLU A 37 -1.22 5.61 -5.52
CA GLU A 37 -0.82 5.45 -4.11
C GLU A 37 -0.31 4.03 -3.85
N ASN A 38 -0.98 3.00 -4.35
CA ASN A 38 -0.53 1.62 -4.20
C ASN A 38 0.87 1.38 -4.81
N ILE A 39 1.15 1.99 -5.98
CA ILE A 39 2.48 1.96 -6.60
C ILE A 39 3.49 2.70 -5.72
N ALA A 40 3.13 3.87 -5.19
CA ALA A 40 3.99 4.66 -4.31
C ALA A 40 4.32 3.93 -3.01
N ASP A 41 3.33 3.34 -2.33
CA ASP A 41 3.49 2.60 -1.09
C ASP A 41 4.39 1.36 -1.27
N ASN A 42 4.10 0.54 -2.28
CA ASN A 42 4.88 -0.66 -2.56
C ASN A 42 6.30 -0.34 -3.02
N GLY A 43 6.45 0.71 -3.85
CA GLY A 43 7.74 1.21 -4.29
C GLY A 43 8.56 1.75 -3.12
N GLY A 44 7.93 2.55 -2.24
CA GLY A 44 8.54 3.17 -1.08
C GLY A 44 9.08 2.15 -0.08
N ILE A 45 8.27 1.16 0.31
CA ILE A 45 8.69 0.09 1.24
C ILE A 45 9.85 -0.72 0.63
N LYS A 46 9.75 -1.07 -0.65
CA LYS A 46 10.82 -1.79 -1.36
C LYS A 46 12.13 -0.99 -1.38
N LEU A 47 12.06 0.30 -1.67
CA LEU A 47 13.23 1.17 -1.66
C LEU A 47 13.79 1.36 -0.24
N ALA A 48 12.95 1.50 0.78
CA ALA A 48 13.37 1.60 2.17
C ALA A 48 14.13 0.33 2.62
N ARG A 49 13.63 -0.86 2.26
CA ARG A 49 14.34 -2.13 2.50
C ARG A 49 15.68 -2.18 1.77
N ASN A 50 15.68 -1.86 0.48
CA ASN A 50 16.86 -1.96 -0.40
C ASN A 50 17.89 -0.87 -0.17
N CYS A 51 17.51 0.26 0.43
CA CYS A 51 18.47 1.28 0.83
C CYS A 51 19.53 0.68 1.76
N GLU A 52 19.22 -0.48 2.38
CA GLU A 52 19.83 -0.98 3.60
C GLU A 52 19.74 0.17 4.62
N LEU A 53 19.15 -0.06 5.79
CA LEU A 53 19.48 0.78 6.93
C LEU A 53 20.94 0.45 7.30
N ARG A 54 21.86 0.83 6.40
CA ARG A 54 23.27 0.46 6.18
C ARG A 54 24.17 0.86 7.34
N CYS A 55 23.56 1.40 8.38
CA CYS A 55 24.15 1.95 9.58
C CYS A 55 23.68 1.22 10.84
N LEU A 56 22.81 0.20 10.73
CA LEU A 56 22.34 -0.60 11.86
C LEU A 56 23.13 -1.91 11.93
N GLU A 57 23.74 -2.18 13.08
CA GLU A 57 24.41 -3.45 13.38
C GLU A 57 23.38 -4.52 13.77
N ILE A 58 22.46 -4.86 12.86
CA ILE A 58 21.39 -5.85 13.06
C ILE A 58 21.37 -6.88 11.92
N THR A 59 20.76 -8.04 12.17
CA THR A 59 20.56 -9.07 11.14
C THR A 59 19.51 -8.64 10.11
N GLU A 60 19.52 -9.28 8.92
CA GLU A 60 18.49 -9.03 7.89
C GLU A 60 17.08 -9.36 8.39
N GLU A 61 16.94 -10.39 9.23
CA GLU A 61 15.65 -10.77 9.81
C GLU A 61 15.13 -9.70 10.78
N GLU A 62 15.98 -9.20 11.68
CA GLU A 62 15.63 -8.11 12.61
C GLU A 62 15.30 -6.82 11.84
N LEU A 63 16.05 -6.53 10.77
CA LEU A 63 15.78 -5.41 9.88
C LEU A 63 14.39 -5.54 9.24
N ASP A 64 14.07 -6.69 8.67
CA ASP A 64 12.76 -6.92 8.05
C ASP A 64 11.63 -6.80 9.08
N GLN A 65 11.78 -7.41 10.26
CA GLN A 65 10.77 -7.32 11.32
C GLN A 65 10.52 -5.86 11.75
N LEU A 66 11.58 -5.10 12.02
CA LEU A 66 11.47 -3.70 12.44
C LEU A 66 10.93 -2.80 11.32
N LEU A 67 11.39 -3.00 10.08
CA LEU A 67 10.93 -2.23 8.93
C LEU A 67 9.44 -2.45 8.68
N TYR A 68 8.99 -3.70 8.59
CA TYR A 68 7.59 -3.98 8.30
C TYR A 68 6.67 -3.65 9.48
N LEU A 69 7.13 -3.81 10.72
CA LEU A 69 6.37 -3.36 11.89
C LEU A 69 6.22 -1.83 11.92
N SER A 70 7.31 -1.09 11.69
CA SER A 70 7.26 0.38 11.67
C SER A 70 6.41 0.91 10.51
N ALA A 71 6.52 0.32 9.32
CA ALA A 71 5.66 0.65 8.18
C ALA A 71 4.18 0.42 8.50
N ALA A 72 3.83 -0.69 9.17
CA ALA A 72 2.46 -0.97 9.59
C ALA A 72 1.95 0.02 10.65
N GLN A 73 2.82 0.47 11.56
CA GLN A 73 2.45 1.40 12.63
C GLN A 73 2.06 2.79 12.11
N VAL A 74 2.66 3.27 11.01
CA VAL A 74 2.28 4.54 10.35
C VAL A 74 0.82 4.52 9.90
N TRP A 75 0.31 3.35 9.52
CA TRP A 75 -1.07 3.15 9.06
C TRP A 75 -2.06 2.79 10.17
N CYS A 76 -1.67 2.92 11.45
CA CYS A 76 -2.56 2.63 12.56
C CYS A 76 -3.67 3.69 12.67
N HIS A 77 -4.82 3.43 12.05
CA HIS A 77 -5.96 4.33 12.08
C HIS A 77 -7.30 3.57 12.15
N LYS A 78 -8.31 4.19 12.77
CA LYS A 78 -9.67 3.63 12.87
C LYS A 78 -10.71 4.68 12.53
N LEU A 79 -11.58 4.35 11.57
CA LEU A 79 -12.65 5.23 11.11
C LEU A 79 -14.02 4.63 11.38
N LYS A 80 -15.01 5.52 11.49
CA LYS A 80 -16.42 5.13 11.46
C LYS A 80 -16.79 4.71 10.04
N SER A 81 -17.68 3.73 9.89
CA SER A 81 -18.14 3.24 8.57
C SER A 81 -18.64 4.35 7.64
N ALA A 82 -19.30 5.39 8.18
CA ALA A 82 -19.74 6.53 7.38
C ALA A 82 -18.58 7.32 6.76
N CYS A 83 -17.47 7.46 7.49
CA CYS A 83 -16.26 8.12 6.98
C CYS A 83 -15.58 7.23 5.93
N VAL A 84 -15.47 5.92 6.19
CA VAL A 84 -14.95 4.95 5.21
C VAL A 84 -15.75 5.00 3.90
N ALA A 85 -17.09 4.99 3.98
CA ALA A 85 -17.98 5.10 2.82
C ALA A 85 -17.86 6.44 2.08
N HIS A 86 -17.41 7.49 2.74
CA HIS A 86 -17.11 8.78 2.11
C HIS A 86 -15.76 8.73 1.39
N MET A 87 -14.71 8.22 2.06
CA MET A 87 -13.37 8.13 1.49
C MET A 87 -13.30 7.22 0.26
N LEU A 88 -14.06 6.12 0.22
CA LEU A 88 -14.12 5.25 -0.96
C LEU A 88 -14.65 5.94 -2.24
N ARG A 89 -15.22 7.14 -2.12
CA ARG A 89 -15.66 7.97 -3.26
C ARG A 89 -14.63 9.04 -3.66
N SER A 90 -13.60 9.24 -2.86
CA SER A 90 -12.53 10.20 -3.12
C SER A 90 -11.48 9.61 -4.05
N VAL A 91 -10.84 10.47 -4.85
CA VAL A 91 -9.70 10.10 -5.71
C VAL A 91 -8.41 9.98 -4.90
N HIS A 92 -8.36 10.65 -3.75
CA HIS A 92 -7.30 10.50 -2.74
C HIS A 92 -7.93 9.93 -1.49
N ILE A 93 -7.55 8.71 -1.12
CA ILE A 93 -8.11 8.00 0.05
C ILE A 93 -7.39 8.33 1.36
N TRP A 94 -6.51 9.34 1.35
CA TRP A 94 -5.70 9.78 2.49
C TRP A 94 -5.75 11.29 2.62
#